data_AF-A0A7J3XKA7-F1
#
_entry.id   AF-A0A7J3XKA7-F1
#
_cell.length_a   1.000
_cell.length_b   1.000
_cell.length_c   1.000
_cell.angle_alpha   90.00
_cell.angle_beta   90.00
_cell.angle_gamma   90.00
#
_symmetry.space_group_name_H-M   'P 1'
#
loop_
_entity.id
_entity.type
_entity.pdbx_description
1 polymer ?
#
loop_
_entity_poly.entity_id
_entity_poly.type
_entity_poly.pdbx_seq_one_letter_code
_entity_poly.pdbx_strand_id
1 'polypeptide(L)'
;MRIKVVSALSMLFHLQMTLQNNLTIFRFFNFLRKEFIKCRRTFHVRRVKISASIIAGDLTSLREVVKELEDARVDSIHVDTMDGHFFDYIGLGHHLIEALKRFTNLPIEVHLAVREPEKFVEQFIKIGADLISVQLETCTFPLRILRRIKAAHVKSGVALLPSTPLEQVWP
;
A
#
# COMPACT_ATOMS: atom_id res chain seq x y z
N MET A 1 -15.36 -7.26 -13.45
CA MET A 1 -14.92 -6.60 -12.20
C MET A 1 -13.46 -6.23 -12.38
N ARG A 2 -13.05 -4.95 -12.30
CA ARG A 2 -11.64 -4.57 -12.50
C ARG A 2 -10.87 -4.75 -11.18
N ILE A 3 -10.10 -5.83 -11.06
CA ILE A 3 -9.18 -6.06 -9.95
C ILE A 3 -7.97 -5.16 -10.18
N LYS A 4 -7.62 -4.33 -9.19
CA LYS A 4 -6.34 -3.61 -9.21
C LYS A 4 -5.29 -4.56 -8.68
N VAL A 5 -4.42 -5.02 -9.58
CA VAL A 5 -3.19 -5.71 -9.22
C VAL A 5 -2.20 -4.64 -8.77
N VAL A 6 -1.85 -4.65 -7.50
CA VAL A 6 -0.74 -3.83 -6.98
C VAL A 6 0.47 -4.75 -7.00
N SER A 7 1.44 -4.46 -7.87
CA SER A 7 2.68 -5.25 -7.88
C SER A 7 3.41 -5.01 -6.55
N ALA A 8 3.89 -6.10 -5.93
CA ALA A 8 4.68 -6.10 -4.70
C ALA A 8 6.08 -5.46 -4.85
N LEU A 9 6.21 -4.45 -5.73
CA LEU A 9 7.44 -3.69 -5.93
C LEU A 9 7.77 -2.80 -4.73
N SER A 10 6.89 -2.67 -3.72
CA SER A 10 7.16 -1.93 -2.49
C SER A 10 8.27 -2.58 -1.64
N MET A 11 8.34 -3.91 -1.59
CA MET A 11 9.35 -4.63 -0.80
C MET A 11 10.74 -4.63 -1.46
N LEU A 12 10.82 -4.81 -2.78
CA LEU A 12 12.10 -4.82 -3.51
C LEU A 12 12.75 -3.43 -3.59
N PHE A 13 11.96 -2.35 -3.60
CA PHE A 13 12.52 -1.00 -3.54
C PHE A 13 13.11 -0.66 -2.17
N HIS A 14 12.58 -1.25 -1.09
CA HIS A 14 13.04 -0.96 0.27
C HIS A 14 14.46 -1.49 0.52
N LEU A 15 14.81 -2.66 -0.01
CA LEU A 15 16.14 -3.27 0.17
C LEU A 15 17.25 -2.54 -0.62
N GLN A 16 16.90 -1.89 -1.73
CA GLN A 16 17.88 -1.26 -2.63
C GLN A 16 18.12 0.22 -2.30
N MET A 17 17.17 0.90 -1.65
CA MET A 17 17.30 2.32 -1.29
C MET A 17 18.10 2.58 -0.02
N THR A 18 18.15 1.65 0.94
CA THR A 18 18.96 1.83 2.16
C THR A 18 20.47 1.86 1.86
N LEU A 19 20.89 1.33 0.71
CA LEU A 19 22.30 1.24 0.32
C LEU A 19 22.80 2.41 -0.53
N GLN A 20 21.92 3.26 -1.08
CA GLN A 20 22.34 4.39 -1.91
C GLN A 20 21.47 5.64 -1.72
N ASN A 21 22.01 6.56 -0.91
CA ASN A 21 21.86 8.02 -0.96
C ASN A 21 20.92 8.72 0.05
N ASN A 22 21.49 9.77 0.64
CA ASN A 22 20.85 10.89 1.36
C ASN A 22 19.93 11.74 0.46
N LEU A 23 18.95 11.13 -0.22
CA LEU A 23 17.86 11.88 -0.85
C LEU A 23 16.73 12.04 0.16
N THR A 24 16.37 13.28 0.48
CA THR A 24 15.11 13.59 1.15
C THR A 24 13.94 13.05 0.33
N ILE A 25 12.91 12.54 1.01
CA ILE A 25 11.68 11.94 0.44
C ILE A 25 11.11 12.82 -0.69
N PHE A 26 11.13 14.14 -0.50
CA PHE A 26 10.71 15.14 -1.50
C PHE A 26 11.51 15.11 -2.81
N ARG A 27 12.83 14.93 -2.76
CA ARG A 27 13.69 14.85 -3.96
C ARG A 27 13.48 13.54 -4.71
N PHE A 28 13.30 12.45 -3.97
CA PHE A 28 13.03 11.13 -4.56
C PHE A 28 11.68 11.08 -5.29
N PHE A 29 10.60 11.60 -4.68
CA PHE A 29 9.29 11.61 -5.34
C PHE A 29 9.25 12.52 -6.57
N ASN A 30 9.91 13.70 -6.51
CA ASN A 30 10.03 14.57 -7.68
C ASN A 30 10.86 13.92 -8.80
N PHE A 31 11.90 13.15 -8.45
CA PHE A 31 12.68 12.37 -9.41
C PHE A 31 11.83 11.28 -10.08
N LEU A 32 11.14 10.42 -9.29
CA LEU A 32 10.25 9.39 -9.83
C LEU A 32 9.19 10.00 -10.76
N ARG A 33 8.57 11.12 -10.36
CA ARG A 33 7.56 11.77 -11.18
C ARG A 33 8.12 12.25 -12.53
N LYS A 34 9.36 12.77 -12.56
CA LYS A 34 10.02 13.19 -13.81
C LYS A 34 10.37 12.00 -14.71
N GLU A 35 10.93 10.93 -14.16
CA GLU A 35 11.31 9.74 -14.93
C GLU A 35 10.09 9.02 -15.52
N PHE A 36 9.00 8.88 -14.77
CA PHE A 36 7.77 8.25 -15.28
C PHE A 36 7.05 9.10 -16.34
N ILE A 37 7.14 10.43 -16.30
CA ILE A 37 6.60 11.32 -17.35
C ILE A 37 7.28 11.06 -18.71
N LYS A 38 8.54 10.61 -18.71
CA LYS A 38 9.30 10.30 -19.93
C LYS A 38 8.77 9.07 -20.68
N CYS A 39 8.07 8.16 -19.99
CA CYS A 39 7.51 6.91 -20.55
C CYS A 39 6.12 7.08 -21.22
N ARG A 40 5.82 8.26 -21.78
CA ARG A 40 4.47 8.65 -22.24
C ARG A 40 4.06 8.18 -23.65
N ARG A 41 4.85 7.34 -24.33
CA ARG A 41 4.73 7.23 -25.80
C ARG A 41 3.67 6.26 -26.36
N THR A 42 3.00 5.41 -25.58
CA THR A 42 2.05 4.43 -26.17
C THR A 42 0.79 4.05 -25.36
N PHE A 43 0.54 4.59 -24.16
CA PHE A 43 -0.66 4.27 -23.39
C PHE A 43 -1.40 5.53 -22.94
N HIS A 44 -2.74 5.49 -22.95
CA HIS A 44 -3.61 6.47 -22.30
C HIS A 44 -3.48 6.30 -20.77
N VAL A 45 -2.31 6.66 -20.23
CA VAL A 45 -1.99 6.46 -18.82
C VAL A 45 -2.79 7.47 -18.01
N ARG A 46 -3.81 6.98 -17.29
CA ARG A 46 -4.49 7.74 -16.23
C ARG A 46 -3.44 8.36 -15.31
N ARG A 47 -3.73 9.54 -14.73
CA ARG A 47 -2.86 10.23 -13.77
C ARG A 47 -2.15 9.23 -12.84
N VAL A 48 -0.81 9.22 -12.88
CA VAL A 48 0.03 8.41 -11.99
C VAL A 48 -0.29 8.79 -10.55
N LYS A 49 -0.52 7.78 -9.72
CA LYS A 49 -0.75 7.93 -8.29
C LYS A 49 0.47 7.46 -7.51
N ILE A 50 0.78 8.16 -6.42
CA ILE A 50 1.90 7.85 -5.54
C ILE A 50 1.35 7.47 -4.17
N SER A 51 1.61 6.24 -3.74
CA SER A 51 1.31 5.75 -2.40
C SER A 51 2.62 5.61 -1.63
N ALA A 52 2.77 6.33 -0.52
CA ALA A 52 4.02 6.41 0.23
C ALA A 52 4.00 5.48 1.44
N SER A 53 4.94 4.53 1.52
CA SER A 53 5.02 3.61 2.66
C SER A 53 5.50 4.34 3.91
N ILE A 54 4.68 4.35 4.96
CA ILE A 54 4.96 5.08 6.20
C ILE A 54 6.13 4.48 7.00
N ILE A 55 6.39 3.19 6.80
CA ILE A 55 7.45 2.46 7.52
C ILE A 55 8.85 2.90 7.11
N ALA A 56 8.96 3.56 5.95
CA ALA A 56 10.20 4.14 5.47
C ALA A 56 10.59 5.44 6.18
N GLY A 57 9.66 6.06 6.92
CA GLY A 57 9.88 7.30 7.65
C GLY A 57 10.34 7.07 9.09
N ASP A 58 10.78 8.15 9.74
CA ASP A 58 11.05 8.15 11.18
C ASP A 58 9.74 8.08 11.98
N LEU A 59 9.43 6.89 12.50
CA LEU A 59 8.21 6.65 13.27
C LEU A 59 8.21 7.36 14.64
N THR A 60 9.36 7.83 15.13
CA THR A 60 9.42 8.66 16.35
C THR A 60 8.86 10.06 16.12
N SER A 61 8.86 10.52 14.86
CA SER A 61 8.42 11.83 14.40
C SER A 61 7.28 11.69 13.36
N LEU A 62 6.28 10.86 13.66
CA LEU A 62 5.25 10.46 12.69
C LEU A 62 4.46 11.64 12.11
N ARG A 63 4.21 12.70 12.92
CA ARG A 63 3.46 13.87 12.47
C ARG A 63 4.24 14.67 11.43
N GLU A 64 5.54 14.81 11.65
CA GLU A 64 6.47 15.50 10.78
C GLU A 64 6.59 14.75 9.44
N VAL A 65 6.75 13.43 9.49
CA VAL A 65 6.75 12.58 8.29
C VAL A 65 5.47 12.76 7.49
N VAL A 66 4.30 12.70 8.13
CA VAL A 66 3.02 12.86 7.44
C VAL A 66 2.87 14.25 6.83
N LYS A 67 3.33 15.30 7.52
CA LYS A 67 3.35 16.65 6.98
C LYS A 67 4.24 16.75 5.73
N GLU A 68 5.42 16.14 5.74
CA GLU A 68 6.28 16.07 4.55
C GLU A 68 5.60 15.36 3.38
N LEU A 69 4.83 14.30 3.65
CA LEU A 69 4.06 13.59 2.63
C LEU A 69 2.92 14.47 2.06
N GLU A 70 2.23 15.22 2.91
CA GLU A 70 1.21 16.20 2.50
C GLU A 70 1.81 17.30 1.62
N ASP A 71 2.96 17.87 2.02
CA ASP A 71 3.70 18.89 1.27
C ASP A 71 4.21 18.35 -0.07
N ALA A 72 4.63 17.09 -0.11
CA ALA A 72 4.99 16.36 -1.33
C ALA A 72 3.78 16.01 -2.23
N ARG A 73 2.55 16.20 -1.74
CA ARG A 73 1.29 15.92 -2.44
C ARG A 73 1.18 14.47 -2.92
N VAL A 74 1.55 13.53 -2.06
CA VAL A 74 1.30 12.10 -2.32
C VAL A 74 -0.21 11.84 -2.40
N ASP A 75 -0.62 10.80 -3.13
CA ASP A 75 -2.04 10.48 -3.29
C ASP A 75 -2.59 9.66 -2.11
N SER A 76 -1.72 8.96 -1.38
CA SER A 76 -2.08 8.14 -0.22
C SER A 76 -0.87 7.74 0.63
N ILE A 77 -1.16 7.34 1.87
CA ILE A 77 -0.22 6.69 2.79
C ILE A 77 -0.44 5.18 2.73
N HIS A 78 0.62 4.43 2.50
CA HIS A 78 0.61 2.97 2.46
C HIS A 78 1.07 2.42 3.82
N VAL A 79 0.31 1.47 4.36
CA VAL A 79 0.59 0.79 5.63
C VAL A 79 0.62 -0.72 5.39
N ASP A 80 1.79 -1.32 5.61
CA ASP A 80 1.98 -2.77 5.54
C ASP A 80 1.69 -3.41 6.90
N THR A 81 0.68 -4.27 6.95
CA THR A 81 0.32 -5.08 8.13
C THR A 81 0.67 -6.53 7.86
N MET A 82 1.64 -7.04 8.62
CA MET A 82 2.21 -8.38 8.51
C MET A 82 2.19 -9.04 9.88
N ASP A 83 1.95 -10.35 9.94
CA ASP A 83 1.81 -11.13 11.17
C ASP A 83 3.03 -12.01 11.50
N GLY A 84 4.13 -11.85 10.75
CA GLY A 84 5.32 -12.66 10.91
C GLY A 84 5.19 -14.12 10.44
N HIS A 85 4.04 -14.55 9.94
CA HIS A 85 3.82 -15.95 9.50
C HIS A 85 3.99 -16.13 8.01
N PHE A 86 3.50 -15.18 7.20
CA PHE A 86 3.64 -15.26 5.75
C PHE A 86 4.97 -14.65 5.27
N PHE A 87 5.36 -13.53 5.85
CA PHE A 87 6.69 -12.94 5.72
C PHE A 87 7.35 -12.96 7.10
N ASP A 88 8.68 -13.15 7.15
CA ASP A 88 9.49 -13.11 8.38
C ASP A 88 9.66 -11.68 8.93
N TYR A 89 8.61 -10.88 8.84
CA TYR A 89 8.55 -9.49 9.24
C TYR A 89 7.21 -9.21 9.90
N ILE A 90 7.24 -8.52 11.04
CA ILE A 90 6.04 -8.06 11.74
C ILE A 90 5.79 -6.61 11.32
N GLY A 91 4.63 -6.39 10.70
CA GLY A 91 4.25 -5.10 10.15
C GLY A 91 3.58 -4.22 11.19
N LEU A 92 3.17 -3.03 10.73
CA LEU A 92 2.50 -2.06 11.59
C LEU A 92 1.02 -2.44 11.73
N GLY A 93 0.57 -2.46 12.97
CA GLY A 93 -0.78 -2.85 13.32
C GLY A 93 -1.81 -1.75 13.13
N HIS A 94 -3.05 -2.11 13.42
CA HIS A 94 -4.22 -1.27 13.30
C HIS A 94 -4.16 0.04 14.12
N HIS A 95 -3.46 0.04 15.27
CA HIS A 95 -3.25 1.23 16.10
C HIS A 95 -2.53 2.38 15.37
N LEU A 96 -1.63 2.07 14.43
CA LEU A 96 -0.97 3.11 13.64
C LEU A 96 -1.97 3.84 12.74
N ILE A 97 -2.87 3.09 12.11
CA ILE A 97 -3.91 3.64 11.23
C ILE A 97 -4.84 4.53 12.06
N GLU A 98 -5.28 4.05 13.22
CA GLU A 98 -6.08 4.86 14.16
C GLU A 98 -5.37 6.16 14.56
N ALA A 99 -4.05 6.12 14.77
CA ALA A 99 -3.28 7.31 15.07
C ALA A 99 -3.24 8.27 13.87
N LEU A 100 -2.91 7.78 12.68
CA LEU A 100 -2.85 8.58 11.44
C LEU A 100 -4.19 9.27 11.16
N LYS A 101 -5.32 8.57 11.28
CA LYS A 101 -6.66 9.12 11.03
C LYS A 101 -7.03 10.29 11.97
N ARG A 102 -6.32 10.48 13.09
CA ARG A 102 -6.57 11.60 14.00
C ARG A 102 -5.98 12.93 13.51
N PHE A 103 -5.05 12.90 12.54
CA PHE A 103 -4.31 14.11 12.18
C PHE A 103 -3.99 14.28 10.70
N THR A 104 -4.35 13.35 9.81
CA THR A 104 -4.24 13.56 8.36
C THR A 104 -5.53 13.19 7.63
N ASN A 105 -5.74 13.88 6.50
CA ASN A 105 -6.81 13.59 5.55
C ASN A 105 -6.31 12.80 4.32
N LEU A 106 -5.01 12.47 4.26
CA LEU A 106 -4.50 11.61 3.20
C LEU A 106 -5.18 10.24 3.27
N PRO A 107 -5.63 9.68 2.12
CA PRO A 107 -6.19 8.34 2.07
C PRO A 107 -5.19 7.31 2.60
N ILE A 108 -5.66 6.37 3.41
CA ILE A 108 -4.83 5.29 3.94
C ILE A 108 -5.10 3.99 3.20
N GLU A 109 -4.06 3.45 2.57
CA GLU A 109 -4.06 2.16 1.89
C GLU A 109 -3.39 1.12 2.80
N VAL A 110 -4.12 0.05 3.12
CA VAL A 110 -3.64 -1.03 3.98
C VAL A 110 -3.36 -2.25 3.14
N HIS A 111 -2.16 -2.79 3.27
CA HIS A 111 -1.78 -4.07 2.72
C HIS A 111 -1.77 -5.13 3.81
N LEU A 112 -2.70 -6.07 3.72
CA LEU A 112 -2.84 -7.20 4.62
C LEU A 112 -2.14 -8.43 4.04
N ALA A 113 -0.91 -8.66 4.50
CA ALA A 113 -0.19 -9.91 4.27
C ALA A 113 -0.05 -10.65 5.61
N VAL A 114 -1.22 -11.13 6.07
CA VAL A 114 -1.38 -11.94 7.27
C VAL A 114 -1.98 -13.30 6.89
N ARG A 115 -1.79 -14.30 7.74
CA ARG A 115 -2.49 -15.57 7.69
C ARG A 115 -3.98 -15.34 7.96
N GLU A 116 -4.83 -15.93 7.12
CA GLU A 116 -6.30 -15.82 7.24
C GLU A 116 -6.80 -14.34 7.23
N PRO A 117 -6.52 -13.57 6.17
CA PRO A 117 -6.87 -12.14 6.10
C PRO A 117 -8.38 -11.88 6.25
N GLU A 118 -9.24 -12.86 5.98
CA GLU A 118 -10.67 -12.80 6.22
C GLU A 118 -11.05 -12.53 7.69
N LYS A 119 -10.21 -12.87 8.66
CA LYS A 119 -10.47 -12.57 10.08
C LYS A 119 -10.25 -11.10 10.43
N PHE A 120 -9.35 -10.44 9.71
CA PHE A 120 -8.87 -9.10 10.07
C PHE A 120 -9.49 -7.98 9.25
N VAL A 121 -9.89 -8.24 8.01
CA VAL A 121 -10.41 -7.21 7.09
C VAL A 121 -11.54 -6.35 7.69
N GLU A 122 -12.44 -6.92 8.48
CA GLU A 122 -13.53 -6.15 9.11
C GLU A 122 -13.02 -5.11 10.11
N GLN A 123 -11.93 -5.41 10.83
CA GLN A 123 -11.31 -4.46 11.73
C GLN A 123 -10.74 -3.26 10.97
N PHE A 124 -10.04 -3.50 9.86
CA PHE A 124 -9.47 -2.43 9.03
C PHE A 124 -10.54 -1.59 8.33
N ILE A 125 -11.69 -2.19 7.97
CA ILE A 125 -12.86 -1.45 7.51
C ILE A 125 -13.37 -0.50 8.61
N LYS A 126 -13.57 -1.01 9.84
CA LYS A 126 -14.09 -0.23 10.98
C LYS A 126 -13.19 0.94 11.35
N ILE A 127 -11.88 0.77 11.25
CA ILE A 127 -10.88 1.80 11.56
C ILE A 127 -10.84 2.90 10.48
N GLY A 128 -11.45 2.66 9.32
CA GLY A 128 -11.59 3.66 8.26
C GLY A 128 -10.44 3.66 7.27
N ALA A 129 -9.91 2.48 6.93
CA ALA A 129 -9.03 2.31 5.78
C ALA A 129 -9.77 2.67 4.46
N ASP A 130 -9.10 3.41 3.58
CA ASP A 130 -9.68 3.87 2.32
C ASP A 130 -9.50 2.86 1.17
N LEU A 131 -8.46 2.03 1.30
CA LEU A 131 -8.19 0.90 0.43
C LEU A 131 -7.62 -0.25 1.26
N ILE A 132 -8.07 -1.46 0.99
CA ILE A 132 -7.52 -2.68 1.58
C ILE A 132 -7.10 -3.62 0.44
N SER A 133 -5.80 -3.94 0.38
CA SER A 133 -5.27 -5.01 -0.45
C SER A 133 -4.97 -6.24 0.41
N VAL A 134 -5.21 -7.41 -0.16
CA VAL A 134 -4.86 -8.69 0.49
C VAL A 134 -3.83 -9.43 -0.36
N GLN A 135 -2.90 -10.10 0.29
CA GLN A 135 -1.96 -10.99 -0.38
C GLN A 135 -2.70 -12.24 -0.88
N LEU A 136 -2.65 -12.50 -2.19
CA LEU A 136 -3.45 -13.56 -2.80
C LEU A 136 -3.17 -14.93 -2.19
N GLU A 137 -1.89 -15.20 -1.95
CA GLU A 137 -1.33 -16.47 -1.51
C GLU A 137 -1.72 -16.80 -0.07
N THR A 138 -2.17 -15.82 0.71
CA THR A 138 -2.69 -16.04 2.07
C THR A 138 -4.19 -16.23 2.11
N CYS A 139 -4.89 -15.99 1.00
CA CYS A 139 -6.35 -16.03 0.93
C CYS A 139 -6.86 -17.43 0.54
N THR A 140 -7.76 -18.01 1.34
CA THR A 140 -8.49 -19.22 0.91
C THR A 140 -9.51 -18.90 -0.20
N PHE A 141 -10.24 -17.78 -0.05
CA PHE A 141 -11.29 -17.37 -1.00
C PHE A 141 -11.20 -15.86 -1.30
N PRO A 142 -10.24 -15.41 -2.14
CA PRO A 142 -9.94 -13.99 -2.35
C PRO A 142 -11.15 -13.18 -2.82
N LEU A 143 -11.94 -13.71 -3.76
CA LEU A 143 -13.14 -13.01 -4.28
C LEU A 143 -14.17 -12.71 -3.20
N ARG A 144 -14.33 -13.58 -2.20
CA ARG A 144 -15.27 -13.37 -1.07
C ARG A 144 -14.81 -12.19 -0.22
N ILE A 145 -13.50 -12.12 0.05
CA ILE A 145 -12.90 -11.03 0.83
C ILE A 145 -13.05 -9.69 0.10
N LEU A 146 -12.71 -9.64 -1.19
CA LEU A 146 -12.83 -8.41 -2.00
C LEU A 146 -14.27 -7.92 -2.08
N ARG A 147 -15.24 -8.83 -2.26
CA ARG A 147 -16.67 -8.48 -2.25
C ARG A 147 -17.10 -7.90 -0.91
N ARG A 148 -16.64 -8.47 0.21
CA ARG A 148 -16.94 -7.94 1.55
C ARG A 148 -16.38 -6.53 1.74
N ILE A 149 -15.12 -6.29 1.35
CA ILE A 149 -14.50 -4.95 1.42
C ILE A 149 -15.31 -3.94 0.60
N LYS A 150 -15.65 -4.31 -0.64
CA LYS A 150 -16.41 -3.46 -1.53
C LYS A 150 -17.84 -3.19 -1.05
N ALA A 151 -18.50 -4.16 -0.42
CA ALA A 151 -19.82 -3.98 0.19
C ALA A 151 -19.82 -2.93 1.32
N ALA A 152 -18.67 -2.76 1.99
CA ALA A 152 -18.45 -1.69 2.96
C ALA A 152 -18.04 -0.35 2.33
N HIS A 153 -18.14 -0.19 1.01
CA HIS A 153 -17.76 1.02 0.27
C HIS A 153 -16.25 1.37 0.34
N VAL A 154 -15.42 0.42 0.77
CA VAL A 154 -13.96 0.54 0.80
C VAL A 154 -13.37 0.01 -0.52
N LYS A 155 -12.29 0.62 -1.02
CA LYS A 155 -11.61 0.11 -2.21
C LYS A 155 -10.90 -1.20 -1.88
N SER A 156 -10.98 -2.18 -2.77
CA SER A 156 -10.36 -3.49 -2.58
C SER A 156 -9.31 -3.78 -3.65
N GLY A 157 -8.21 -4.43 -3.27
CA GLY A 157 -7.15 -4.87 -4.19
C GLY A 157 -6.57 -6.23 -3.82
N VAL A 158 -5.74 -6.77 -4.72
CA VAL A 158 -4.97 -7.99 -4.47
C VAL A 158 -3.50 -7.69 -4.74
N ALA A 159 -2.64 -8.13 -3.84
CA ALA A 159 -1.20 -8.17 -4.02
C ALA A 159 -0.76 -9.59 -4.40
N LEU A 160 0.27 -9.67 -5.24
CA LEU A 160 0.83 -10.93 -5.75
C LEU A 160 2.31 -10.97 -5.44
N LEU A 161 2.82 -12.15 -5.10
CA LEU A 161 4.25 -12.41 -5.17
C LEU A 161 4.73 -12.33 -6.64
N PRO A 162 6.00 -11.97 -6.86
CA PRO A 162 6.56 -11.95 -8.21
C PRO A 162 6.50 -13.30 -8.93
N SER A 163 6.52 -14.40 -8.19
CA SER A 163 6.41 -15.77 -8.72
C SER A 163 4.99 -16.19 -9.05
N THR A 164 3.99 -15.42 -8.66
CA THR A 164 2.58 -15.79 -8.83
C THR A 164 2.09 -15.39 -10.23
N PRO A 165 1.64 -16.35 -11.06
CA PRO A 165 1.18 -16.07 -12.41
C PRO A 165 0.00 -15.09 -12.42
N LEU A 166 0.05 -14.10 -13.30
CA LEU A 166 -0.98 -13.04 -13.40
C LEU A 166 -2.34 -13.60 -13.82
N GLU A 167 -2.34 -14.73 -14.52
CA GLU A 167 -3.51 -15.48 -14.97
C GLU A 167 -4.43 -15.87 -13.81
N GLN A 168 -3.90 -15.95 -12.57
CA GLN A 168 -4.72 -16.25 -11.38
C GLN A 168 -5.68 -15.13 -11.00
N VAL A 169 -5.44 -13.89 -11.45
CA VAL A 169 -6.27 -12.72 -11.14
C VAL A 169 -6.82 -12.01 -12.37
N TRP A 170 -6.44 -12.48 -13.57
CA TRP A 170 -6.94 -11.94 -14.81
C TRP A 170 -8.35 -12.47 -15.10
N PRO A 171 -9.31 -11.62 -15.53
CA PRO A 171 -10.66 -12.05 -15.88
C PRO A 171 -10.73 -12.90 -17.15
#